data_AF-A0A7Y3ESP9-F1
#
_entry.id   AF-A0A7Y3ESP9-F1
#
_cell.length_a   1.000
_cell.length_b   1.000
_cell.length_c   1.000
_cell.angle_alpha   90.00
_cell.angle_beta   90.00
_cell.angle_gamma   90.00
#
_symmetry.space_group_name_H-M   'P 1'
#
loop_
_entity.id
_entity.type
_entity.pdbx_description
1 polymer ?
#
loop_
_entity_poly.entity_id
_entity_poly.type
_entity_poly.pdbx_seq_one_letter_code
_entity_poly.pdbx_strand_id
1 'polypeptide(L)'
;MTEWEPGNPIRSGSDYLESLRGRKLNVFLMGERVAEPVDHPIIRPSINAVAATYDLAVTDPDLATAVSPFTGERVNRFLHVTGSADDVVGQNRMQRRLGQLTGTCFQRCVGMDAINSLFTVTHHIDADHDTGYQERFTAFLTEMQRQNLVIGGAMTDVKGDRSKAPSDQVDPDMYVRVVERRDDGLVIRGAKAHQTGCINSHWILVMPTLRLTEADRDYAVVVAMPVDADGITYIYGRQSCDTRAMEGGTGIDAGNEDYAGQEAMIVIDDVFVPWEHVFMDGEVDYAAELV
;
A
#
# COMPACT_ATOMS: atom_id res chain seq x y z
N MET A 1 12.52 -4.67 -17.45
CA MET A 1 12.35 -4.65 -15.99
C MET A 1 13.30 -3.62 -15.43
N THR A 2 12.77 -2.54 -14.87
CA THR A 2 13.54 -1.65 -14.01
C THR A 2 13.75 -2.37 -12.69
N GLU A 3 14.97 -2.84 -12.46
CA GLU A 3 15.44 -3.23 -11.13
C GLU A 3 15.22 -2.01 -10.22
N TRP A 4 14.45 -2.17 -9.15
CA TRP A 4 14.21 -1.07 -8.23
C TRP A 4 15.52 -0.77 -7.49
N GLU A 5 16.03 0.46 -7.62
CA GLU A 5 17.27 0.88 -6.96
C GLU A 5 17.00 1.67 -5.68
N PRO A 6 17.72 1.40 -4.58
CA PRO A 6 17.61 2.18 -3.36
C PRO A 6 17.88 3.67 -3.53
N GLY A 7 16.93 4.51 -3.09
CA GLY A 7 17.08 5.96 -3.06
C GLY A 7 17.69 6.49 -1.75
N ASN A 8 17.93 7.81 -1.69
CA ASN A 8 18.24 8.46 -0.41
C ASN A 8 17.04 8.36 0.54
N PRO A 9 17.25 8.12 1.85
CA PRO A 9 16.16 8.06 2.81
C PRO A 9 15.31 9.34 2.84
N ILE A 10 13.99 9.18 2.85
CA ILE A 10 13.03 10.28 2.92
C ILE A 10 12.98 10.81 4.37
N ARG A 11 13.27 12.10 4.60
CA ARG A 11 13.39 12.66 5.96
C ARG A 11 12.30 13.66 6.32
N SER A 12 11.67 14.28 5.33
CA SER A 12 10.67 15.33 5.50
C SER A 12 9.51 15.17 4.52
N GLY A 13 8.41 15.90 4.74
CA GLY A 13 7.30 15.97 3.79
C GLY A 13 7.73 16.50 2.42
N SER A 14 8.71 17.40 2.36
CA SER A 14 9.28 17.89 1.10
C SER A 14 10.09 16.82 0.35
N ASP A 15 10.88 16.01 1.06
CA ASP A 15 11.62 14.90 0.44
C ASP A 15 10.65 13.87 -0.14
N TYR A 16 9.56 13.61 0.59
CA TYR A 16 8.48 12.73 0.14
C TYR A 16 7.79 13.27 -1.11
N LEU A 17 7.45 14.55 -1.14
CA LEU A 17 6.86 15.18 -2.33
C LEU A 17 7.74 15.03 -3.55
N GLU A 18 9.06 15.21 -3.39
CA GLU A 18 10.02 15.06 -4.48
C GLU A 18 10.16 13.60 -4.94
N SER A 19 10.13 12.64 -4.02
CA SER A 19 10.23 11.21 -4.35
C SER A 19 9.08 10.70 -5.22
N LEU A 20 7.94 11.42 -5.27
CA LEU A 20 6.80 11.05 -6.11
C LEU A 20 6.90 11.54 -7.55
N ARG A 21 7.77 12.50 -7.85
CA ARG A 21 7.83 13.15 -9.17
C ARG A 21 8.47 12.26 -10.21
N GLY A 22 8.03 12.38 -11.46
CA GLY A 22 8.71 11.73 -12.59
C GLY A 22 8.59 10.20 -12.66
N ARG A 23 7.75 9.58 -11.81
CA ARG A 23 7.50 8.12 -11.81
C ARG A 23 6.71 7.60 -13.02
N LYS A 24 6.17 8.51 -13.85
CA LYS A 24 5.45 8.20 -15.11
C LYS A 24 4.30 7.19 -14.95
N LEU A 25 3.66 7.17 -13.78
CA LEU A 25 2.57 6.26 -13.46
C LEU A 25 1.46 6.29 -14.52
N ASN A 26 0.87 5.12 -14.79
CA ASN A 26 -0.26 5.01 -15.73
C ASN A 26 -1.58 5.29 -15.00
N VAL A 27 -1.84 6.57 -14.71
CA VAL A 27 -3.02 7.03 -13.96
C VAL A 27 -4.04 7.67 -14.89
N PHE A 28 -5.30 7.25 -14.78
CA PHE A 28 -6.43 7.83 -15.49
C PHE A 28 -7.40 8.50 -14.52
N LEU A 29 -7.81 9.73 -14.85
CA LEU A 29 -8.80 10.52 -14.11
C LEU A 29 -9.70 11.24 -15.12
N MET A 30 -11.03 11.10 -14.97
CA MET A 30 -12.02 11.72 -15.85
C MET A 30 -11.81 11.42 -17.35
N GLY A 31 -11.34 10.22 -17.67
CA GLY A 31 -11.11 9.77 -19.05
C GLY A 31 -9.77 10.21 -19.66
N GLU A 32 -8.95 10.95 -18.91
CA GLU A 32 -7.65 11.44 -19.38
C GLU A 32 -6.50 10.83 -18.57
N ARG A 33 -5.35 10.67 -19.20
CA ARG A 33 -4.13 10.24 -18.51
C ARG A 33 -3.53 11.42 -17.75
N VAL A 34 -3.26 11.25 -16.46
CA VAL A 34 -2.59 12.24 -15.63
C VAL A 34 -1.08 12.12 -15.85
N ALA A 35 -0.45 13.19 -16.37
CA ALA A 35 0.98 13.19 -16.67
C ALA A 35 1.86 13.26 -15.41
N GLU A 36 1.49 14.11 -14.45
CA GLU A 36 2.21 14.29 -13.18
C GLU A 36 1.18 14.43 -12.04
N PRO A 37 0.93 13.34 -11.27
CA PRO A 37 -0.01 13.36 -10.15
C PRO A 37 0.34 14.39 -9.07
N VAL A 38 1.62 14.71 -8.87
CA VAL A 38 2.08 15.62 -7.81
C VAL A 38 1.56 17.06 -8.00
N ASP A 39 1.34 17.46 -9.24
CA ASP A 39 0.88 18.82 -9.58
C ASP A 39 -0.62 18.88 -9.91
N HIS A 40 -1.31 17.73 -9.93
CA HIS A 40 -2.73 17.68 -10.27
C HIS A 40 -3.59 18.19 -9.09
N PRO A 41 -4.46 19.22 -9.26
CA PRO A 41 -5.19 19.87 -8.17
C PRO A 41 -6.07 18.93 -7.33
N ILE A 42 -6.70 17.93 -7.95
CA ILE A 42 -7.50 16.92 -7.24
C ILE A 42 -6.62 15.97 -6.40
N ILE A 43 -5.39 15.70 -6.84
CA ILE A 43 -4.54 14.67 -6.25
C ILE A 43 -3.65 15.26 -5.16
N ARG A 44 -3.14 16.49 -5.35
CA ARG A 44 -2.17 17.14 -4.47
C ARG A 44 -2.59 17.16 -2.99
N PRO A 45 -3.85 17.47 -2.60
CA PRO A 45 -4.24 17.48 -1.20
C PRO A 45 -4.05 16.11 -0.50
N SER A 46 -4.22 15.01 -1.22
CA SER A 46 -3.95 13.66 -0.69
C SER A 46 -2.46 13.40 -0.45
N ILE A 47 -1.59 13.95 -1.30
CA ILE A 47 -0.14 13.86 -1.14
C ILE A 47 0.30 14.69 0.06
N ASN A 48 -0.27 15.88 0.24
CA ASN A 48 0.00 16.72 1.41
C ASN A 48 -0.35 16.00 2.73
N ALA A 49 -1.44 15.21 2.74
CA ALA A 49 -1.84 14.44 3.92
C ALA A 49 -0.81 13.36 4.30
N VAL A 50 -0.22 12.67 3.30
CA VAL A 50 0.89 11.74 3.54
C VAL A 50 2.16 12.50 3.95
N ALA A 51 2.46 13.65 3.35
CA ALA A 51 3.63 14.47 3.70
C ALA A 51 3.61 14.87 5.19
N ALA A 52 2.43 15.20 5.73
CA ALA A 52 2.25 15.50 7.15
C ALA A 52 2.66 14.34 8.09
N THR A 53 2.65 13.09 7.62
CA THR A 53 3.15 11.93 8.40
C THR A 53 4.66 11.95 8.59
N TYR A 54 5.40 12.51 7.62
CA TYR A 54 6.84 12.72 7.73
C TYR A 54 7.15 13.93 8.59
N ASP A 55 6.43 15.04 8.39
CA ASP A 55 6.65 16.26 9.17
C ASP A 55 6.30 16.07 10.65
N LEU A 56 5.30 15.24 10.98
CA LEU A 56 5.04 14.86 12.37
C LEU A 56 6.21 14.07 12.97
N ALA A 57 6.84 13.18 12.22
CA ALA A 57 8.01 12.43 12.68
C ALA A 57 9.24 13.33 12.92
N VAL A 58 9.32 14.50 12.26
CA VAL A 58 10.36 15.50 12.52
C VAL A 58 10.02 16.35 13.75
N THR A 59 8.76 16.79 13.87
CA THR A 59 8.32 17.74 14.91
C THR A 59 8.01 17.08 16.26
N ASP A 60 7.52 15.85 16.25
CA ASP A 60 7.23 15.04 17.43
C ASP A 60 7.72 13.59 17.21
N PRO A 61 9.06 13.39 17.23
CA PRO A 61 9.65 12.10 16.90
C PRO A 61 9.26 11.02 17.92
N ASP A 62 9.03 11.34 19.19
CA ASP A 62 8.61 10.35 20.19
C ASP A 62 7.23 9.77 19.90
N LEU A 63 6.32 10.60 19.39
CA LEU A 63 5.00 10.14 18.97
C LEU A 63 5.06 9.35 17.66
N ALA A 64 5.77 9.85 16.65
CA ALA A 64 5.67 9.36 15.28
C ALA A 64 6.84 8.49 14.78
N THR A 65 7.79 8.13 15.64
CA THR A 65 8.85 7.15 15.34
C THR A 65 8.99 6.13 16.47
N ALA A 66 9.64 5.00 16.18
CA ALA A 66 9.97 3.95 17.14
C ALA A 66 11.31 3.30 16.78
N VAL A 67 11.99 2.65 17.73
CA VAL A 67 13.24 1.94 17.45
C VAL A 67 12.92 0.58 16.84
N SER A 68 13.37 0.35 15.62
CA SER A 68 13.17 -0.94 14.95
C SER A 68 14.17 -1.98 15.46
N PRO A 69 13.73 -3.22 15.78
CA PRO A 69 14.64 -4.31 16.13
C PRO A 69 15.46 -4.79 14.92
N PHE A 70 15.06 -4.47 13.69
CA PHE A 70 15.72 -4.94 12.46
C PHE A 70 16.86 -4.01 12.02
N THR A 71 16.69 -2.70 12.23
CA THR A 71 17.71 -1.70 11.86
C THR A 71 18.52 -1.22 13.07
N GLY A 72 17.99 -1.32 14.29
CA GLY A 72 18.56 -0.69 15.49
C GLY A 72 18.40 0.85 15.51
N GLU A 73 17.72 1.41 14.50
CA GLU A 73 17.54 2.86 14.32
C GLU A 73 16.09 3.26 14.59
N ARG A 74 15.86 4.57 14.75
CA ARG A 74 14.50 5.11 14.77
C ARG A 74 13.92 5.13 13.36
N VAL A 75 12.80 4.44 13.20
CA VAL A 75 12.02 4.36 11.96
C VAL A 75 10.69 5.08 12.16
N ASN A 76 10.09 5.57 11.07
CA ASN A 76 8.73 6.10 11.14
C ASN A 76 7.79 5.03 11.70
N ARG A 77 6.92 5.39 12.66
CA ARG A 77 6.05 4.43 13.35
C ARG A 77 5.09 3.70 12.40
N PHE A 78 4.78 4.28 11.24
CA PHE A 78 4.03 3.60 10.17
C PHE A 78 4.74 2.40 9.55
N LEU A 79 6.05 2.24 9.76
CA LEU A 79 6.85 1.10 9.27
C LEU A 79 7.32 0.18 10.41
N HIS A 80 6.88 0.43 11.63
CA HIS A 80 7.31 -0.31 12.81
C HIS A 80 6.43 -1.54 13.05
N VAL A 81 7.07 -2.68 13.33
CA VAL A 81 6.40 -3.88 13.85
C VAL A 81 6.20 -3.72 15.35
N THR A 82 4.95 -3.75 15.81
CA THR A 82 4.60 -3.54 17.22
C THR A 82 5.14 -4.68 18.07
N GLY A 83 5.94 -4.35 19.09
CA GLY A 83 6.48 -5.32 20.03
C GLY A 83 5.76 -5.35 21.38
N SER A 84 4.81 -4.43 21.60
CA SER A 84 4.14 -4.25 22.89
C SER A 84 2.75 -3.61 22.75
N ALA A 85 1.92 -3.76 23.80
CA ALA A 85 0.63 -3.05 23.88
C ALA A 85 0.80 -1.52 23.87
N ASP A 86 1.90 -1.01 24.43
CA ASP A 86 2.22 0.42 24.42
C ASP A 86 2.51 0.92 23.00
N ASP A 87 3.11 0.11 22.12
CA ASP A 87 3.29 0.46 20.71
C ASP A 87 1.94 0.61 19.99
N VAL A 88 0.99 -0.30 20.25
CA VAL A 88 -0.38 -0.24 19.69
C VAL A 88 -1.10 1.01 20.18
N VAL A 89 -0.97 1.37 21.46
CA VAL A 89 -1.49 2.64 21.98
C VAL A 89 -0.77 3.83 21.32
N GLY A 90 0.52 3.73 21.09
CA GLY A 90 1.34 4.73 20.38
C GLY A 90 0.83 4.99 18.95
N GLN A 91 0.47 3.94 18.21
CA GLN A 91 -0.16 4.07 16.88
C GLN A 91 -1.45 4.88 16.95
N ASN A 92 -2.34 4.55 17.89
CA ASN A 92 -3.62 5.26 18.07
C ASN A 92 -3.42 6.74 18.42
N ARG A 93 -2.45 7.05 19.29
CA ARG A 93 -2.11 8.44 19.64
C ARG A 93 -1.58 9.21 18.43
N MET A 94 -0.68 8.61 17.64
CA MET A 94 -0.17 9.19 16.41
C MET A 94 -1.29 9.42 15.39
N GLN A 95 -2.14 8.43 15.16
CA GLN A 95 -3.27 8.52 14.22
C GLN A 95 -4.25 9.62 14.62
N ARG A 96 -4.59 9.74 15.92
CA ARG A 96 -5.44 10.83 16.41
C ARG A 96 -4.79 12.19 16.19
N ARG A 97 -3.47 12.30 16.41
CA ARG A 97 -2.74 13.56 16.18
C ARG A 97 -2.75 13.96 14.70
N LEU A 98 -2.52 13.02 13.78
CA LEU A 98 -2.60 13.29 12.35
C LEU A 98 -4.01 13.65 11.89
N GLY A 99 -5.04 13.02 12.47
CA GLY A 99 -6.44 13.41 12.25
C GLY A 99 -6.73 14.85 12.67
N GLN A 100 -6.17 15.31 13.80
CA GLN A 100 -6.28 16.71 14.23
C GLN A 100 -5.54 17.69 13.31
N LEU A 101 -4.40 17.27 12.76
CA LEU A 101 -3.56 18.12 11.91
C LEU A 101 -4.12 18.26 10.49
N THR A 102 -4.69 17.18 9.95
CA THR A 102 -5.06 17.10 8.53
C THR A 102 -6.56 17.12 8.29
N GLY A 103 -7.39 16.68 9.26
CA GLY A 103 -8.82 16.58 9.09
C GLY A 103 -9.28 15.57 8.02
N THR A 104 -8.42 14.64 7.60
CA THR A 104 -8.68 13.67 6.53
C THR A 104 -7.96 12.33 6.79
N CYS A 105 -8.08 11.38 5.86
CA CYS A 105 -7.24 10.20 5.79
C CYS A 105 -5.81 10.56 5.34
N PHE A 106 -4.80 10.12 6.08
CA PHE A 106 -3.36 10.30 5.79
C PHE A 106 -2.69 9.00 5.26
N GLN A 107 -3.52 8.04 4.84
CA GLN A 107 -3.24 6.87 3.99
C GLN A 107 -2.22 5.81 4.46
N ARG A 108 -1.24 6.13 5.32
CA ARG A 108 -0.17 5.20 5.73
C ARG A 108 -0.58 4.12 6.75
N CYS A 109 -1.76 4.25 7.37
CA CYS A 109 -2.24 3.27 8.34
C CYS A 109 -2.44 1.88 7.73
N VAL A 110 -2.95 1.81 6.49
CA VAL A 110 -3.22 0.53 5.82
C VAL A 110 -1.93 -0.28 5.63
N GLY A 111 -0.84 0.37 5.22
CA GLY A 111 0.48 -0.29 5.12
C GLY A 111 1.02 -0.72 6.48
N MET A 112 0.89 0.11 7.51
CA MET A 112 1.32 -0.23 8.87
C MET A 112 0.61 -1.47 9.41
N ASP A 113 -0.71 -1.55 9.21
CA ASP A 113 -1.52 -2.67 9.71
C ASP A 113 -1.21 -3.95 8.89
N ALA A 114 -1.05 -3.82 7.57
CA ALA A 114 -0.61 -4.92 6.70
C ALA A 114 0.78 -5.46 7.08
N ILE A 115 1.72 -4.58 7.46
CA ILE A 115 3.05 -5.00 7.91
C ILE A 115 2.95 -5.85 9.17
N ASN A 116 2.13 -5.42 10.13
CA ASN A 116 2.00 -6.09 11.42
C ASN A 116 1.28 -7.44 11.31
N SER A 117 0.25 -7.54 10.44
CA SER A 117 -0.40 -8.82 10.16
C SER A 117 0.54 -9.77 9.44
N LEU A 118 1.20 -9.32 8.37
CA LEU A 118 2.10 -10.14 7.59
C LEU A 118 3.28 -10.66 8.40
N PHE A 119 3.88 -9.83 9.26
CA PHE A 119 4.99 -10.26 10.11
C PHE A 119 4.65 -11.49 10.97
N THR A 120 3.38 -11.63 11.36
CA THR A 120 2.90 -12.80 12.13
C THR A 120 2.54 -13.96 11.20
N VAL A 121 1.80 -13.68 10.12
CA VAL A 121 1.32 -14.71 9.20
C VAL A 121 2.47 -15.39 8.46
N THR A 122 3.47 -14.65 7.96
CA THR A 122 4.63 -15.27 7.31
C THR A 122 5.44 -16.14 8.27
N HIS A 123 5.47 -15.79 9.56
CA HIS A 123 6.10 -16.62 10.58
C HIS A 123 5.34 -17.93 10.81
N HIS A 124 4.01 -17.88 10.87
CA HIS A 124 3.17 -19.08 11.03
C HIS A 124 3.29 -20.00 9.82
N ILE A 125 3.24 -19.45 8.59
CA ILE A 125 3.40 -20.25 7.38
C ILE A 125 4.76 -20.94 7.36
N ASP A 126 5.85 -20.20 7.65
CA ASP A 126 7.19 -20.79 7.68
C ASP A 126 7.35 -21.88 8.76
N ALA A 127 6.67 -21.73 9.91
CA ALA A 127 6.71 -22.74 10.97
C ALA A 127 6.10 -24.08 10.54
N ASP A 128 5.08 -24.06 9.69
CA ASP A 128 4.38 -25.25 9.22
C ASP A 128 4.89 -25.77 7.86
N HIS A 129 5.46 -24.90 7.03
CA HIS A 129 5.82 -25.20 5.63
C HIS A 129 7.28 -24.98 5.22
N ASP A 130 8.12 -24.35 6.06
CA ASP A 130 9.55 -24.07 5.77
C ASP A 130 9.79 -23.31 4.45
N THR A 131 8.96 -22.29 4.18
CA THR A 131 8.90 -21.56 2.90
C THR A 131 9.91 -20.41 2.76
N GLY A 132 10.40 -19.86 3.87
CA GLY A 132 11.32 -18.72 3.93
C GLY A 132 10.66 -17.35 3.69
N TYR A 133 9.34 -17.26 3.80
CA TYR A 133 8.60 -16.00 3.62
C TYR A 133 8.92 -14.97 4.69
N GLN A 134 9.13 -15.37 5.93
CA GLN A 134 9.46 -14.48 7.04
C GLN A 134 10.80 -13.77 6.81
N GLU A 135 11.80 -14.50 6.30
CA GLU A 135 13.12 -13.93 5.99
C GLU A 135 12.99 -12.87 4.88
N ARG A 136 12.31 -13.21 3.79
CA ARG A 136 12.05 -12.30 2.65
C ARG A 136 11.29 -11.06 3.10
N PHE A 137 10.21 -11.24 3.86
CA PHE A 137 9.39 -10.14 4.35
C PHE A 137 10.18 -9.23 5.30
N THR A 138 10.99 -9.81 6.20
CA THR A 138 11.86 -9.03 7.10
C THR A 138 12.92 -8.25 6.33
N ALA A 139 13.51 -8.84 5.28
CA ALA A 139 14.47 -8.15 4.42
C ALA A 139 13.83 -6.98 3.67
N PHE A 140 12.66 -7.21 3.04
CA PHE A 140 11.87 -6.17 2.39
C PHE A 140 11.53 -5.02 3.37
N LEU A 141 10.98 -5.34 4.54
CA LEU A 141 10.61 -4.34 5.54
C LEU A 141 11.81 -3.55 6.04
N THR A 142 12.95 -4.21 6.26
CA THR A 142 14.20 -3.54 6.71
C THR A 142 14.62 -2.49 5.69
N GLU A 143 14.49 -2.78 4.40
CA GLU A 143 14.81 -1.82 3.35
C GLU A 143 13.81 -0.66 3.30
N MET A 144 12.51 -0.95 3.42
CA MET A 144 11.47 0.08 3.49
C MET A 144 11.67 1.00 4.70
N GLN A 145 12.10 0.46 5.83
CA GLN A 145 12.45 1.19 7.04
C GLN A 145 13.66 2.12 6.84
N ARG A 146 14.74 1.62 6.22
CA ARG A 146 15.95 2.42 5.93
C ARG A 146 15.69 3.58 4.98
N GLN A 147 14.89 3.35 3.95
CA GLN A 147 14.52 4.38 2.98
C GLN A 147 13.32 5.24 3.42
N ASN A 148 12.64 4.83 4.49
CA ASN A 148 11.44 5.47 5.03
C ASN A 148 10.31 5.61 3.98
N LEU A 149 10.02 4.53 3.26
CA LEU A 149 9.05 4.56 2.16
C LEU A 149 7.60 4.44 2.63
N VAL A 150 6.69 4.79 1.73
CA VAL A 150 5.25 4.60 1.90
C VAL A 150 4.87 3.24 1.30
N ILE A 151 4.23 2.41 2.12
CA ILE A 151 3.67 1.13 1.70
C ILE A 151 2.14 1.25 1.73
N GLY A 152 1.49 0.94 0.62
CA GLY A 152 0.05 0.73 0.55
C GLY A 152 -0.30 -0.74 0.82
N GLY A 153 -1.45 -1.00 1.43
CA GLY A 153 -1.99 -2.36 1.53
C GLY A 153 -3.18 -2.53 0.59
N ALA A 154 -3.11 -3.52 -0.29
CA ALA A 154 -4.10 -3.79 -1.32
C ALA A 154 -4.76 -5.16 -1.15
N MET A 155 -5.78 -5.16 -0.30
CA MET A 155 -6.54 -6.36 0.05
C MET A 155 -7.79 -6.52 -0.80
N THR A 156 -8.69 -5.53 -0.80
CA THR A 156 -10.03 -5.65 -1.39
C THR A 156 -10.01 -5.79 -2.92
N ASP A 157 -10.42 -6.94 -3.44
CA ASP A 157 -10.67 -7.18 -4.86
C ASP A 157 -11.98 -6.52 -5.36
N VAL A 158 -12.23 -6.55 -6.67
CA VAL A 158 -13.50 -6.10 -7.28
C VAL A 158 -14.68 -7.07 -6.98
N LYS A 159 -14.38 -8.35 -6.71
CA LYS A 159 -15.24 -9.41 -6.16
C LYS A 159 -16.40 -9.93 -7.01
N GLY A 160 -16.71 -9.35 -8.17
CA GLY A 160 -17.72 -9.89 -9.09
C GLY A 160 -19.08 -10.21 -8.43
N ASP A 161 -19.58 -11.43 -8.60
CA ASP A 161 -20.78 -11.90 -7.91
C ASP A 161 -20.46 -12.21 -6.44
N ARG A 162 -21.02 -11.43 -5.51
CA ARG A 162 -20.74 -11.53 -4.08
C ARG A 162 -21.24 -12.82 -3.44
N SER A 163 -22.10 -13.60 -4.12
CA SER A 163 -22.56 -14.89 -3.60
C SER A 163 -21.64 -16.06 -3.96
N LYS A 164 -20.53 -15.82 -4.67
CA LYS A 164 -19.66 -16.85 -5.21
C LYS A 164 -18.23 -16.75 -4.67
N ALA A 165 -17.57 -17.89 -4.52
CA ALA A 165 -16.15 -17.95 -4.22
C ALA A 165 -15.31 -17.41 -5.40
N PRO A 166 -14.01 -17.09 -5.21
CA PRO A 166 -13.12 -16.68 -6.30
C PRO A 166 -13.11 -17.67 -7.47
N SER A 167 -12.94 -18.97 -7.18
CA SER A 167 -12.94 -20.04 -8.18
C SER A 167 -14.28 -20.26 -8.91
N ASP A 168 -15.39 -19.71 -8.39
CA ASP A 168 -16.73 -19.81 -8.97
C ASP A 168 -17.12 -18.59 -9.83
N GLN A 169 -16.26 -17.56 -9.90
CA GLN A 169 -16.52 -16.37 -10.71
C GLN A 169 -16.50 -16.71 -12.20
N VAL A 170 -17.37 -16.07 -12.98
CA VAL A 170 -17.40 -16.24 -14.45
C VAL A 170 -16.12 -15.70 -15.07
N ASP A 171 -15.67 -14.56 -14.57
CA ASP A 171 -14.37 -13.98 -14.88
C ASP A 171 -13.43 -14.27 -13.70
N PRO A 172 -12.38 -15.09 -13.88
CA PRO A 172 -11.48 -15.46 -12.79
C PRO A 172 -10.66 -14.27 -12.26
N ASP A 173 -10.60 -13.15 -12.99
CA ASP A 173 -9.81 -11.97 -12.64
C ASP A 173 -10.61 -10.97 -11.74
N MET A 174 -11.83 -11.35 -11.33
CA MET A 174 -12.61 -10.64 -10.29
C MET A 174 -11.92 -10.63 -8.92
N TYR A 175 -10.92 -11.51 -8.75
CA TYR A 175 -9.99 -11.56 -7.63
C TYR A 175 -8.58 -11.64 -8.20
N VAL A 176 -7.62 -10.98 -7.55
CA VAL A 176 -6.21 -11.09 -7.95
C VAL A 176 -5.73 -12.53 -7.74
N ARG A 177 -5.10 -13.10 -8.77
CA ARG A 177 -4.60 -14.47 -8.78
C ARG A 177 -3.25 -14.58 -9.46
N VAL A 178 -2.55 -15.67 -9.16
CA VAL A 178 -1.40 -16.14 -9.91
C VAL A 178 -1.88 -16.71 -11.25
N VAL A 179 -1.36 -16.19 -12.35
CA VAL A 179 -1.64 -16.70 -13.70
C VAL A 179 -0.49 -17.55 -14.25
N GLU A 180 0.70 -17.39 -13.70
CA GLU A 180 1.89 -18.15 -14.07
C GLU A 180 2.86 -18.23 -12.88
N ARG A 181 3.43 -19.42 -12.66
CA ARG A 181 4.53 -19.66 -11.73
C ARG A 181 5.78 -19.99 -12.54
N ARG A 182 6.85 -19.22 -12.35
CA ARG A 182 8.11 -19.33 -13.09
C ARG A 182 9.25 -19.66 -12.14
N ASP A 183 10.39 -20.06 -12.70
CA ASP A 183 11.60 -20.31 -11.90
C ASP A 183 12.11 -19.03 -11.21
N ASP A 184 11.83 -17.85 -11.78
CA ASP A 184 12.29 -16.54 -11.31
C ASP A 184 11.22 -15.72 -10.56
N GLY A 185 9.97 -16.17 -10.50
CA GLY A 185 8.91 -15.48 -9.76
C GLY A 185 7.49 -15.86 -10.16
N LEU A 186 6.56 -14.97 -9.86
CA LEU A 186 5.13 -15.10 -10.17
C LEU A 186 4.70 -14.07 -11.21
N VAL A 187 3.66 -14.39 -11.97
CA VAL A 187 2.88 -13.40 -12.70
C VAL A 187 1.47 -13.37 -12.11
N ILE A 188 1.01 -12.18 -11.74
CA ILE A 188 -0.32 -11.98 -11.15
C ILE A 188 -1.21 -11.12 -12.06
N ARG A 189 -2.52 -11.36 -11.99
CA ARG A 189 -3.54 -10.61 -12.73
C ARG A 189 -4.79 -10.41 -11.89
N GLY A 190 -5.47 -9.27 -12.09
CA GLY A 190 -6.77 -8.97 -11.50
C GLY A 190 -6.93 -7.48 -11.22
N ALA A 191 -7.75 -7.13 -10.24
CA ALA A 191 -7.87 -5.74 -9.79
C ALA A 191 -8.18 -5.61 -8.31
N LYS A 192 -7.57 -4.59 -7.69
CA LYS A 192 -7.85 -4.17 -6.30
C LYS A 192 -8.63 -2.86 -6.31
N ALA A 193 -9.74 -2.80 -5.59
CA ALA A 193 -10.66 -1.66 -5.57
C ALA A 193 -10.52 -0.85 -4.27
N HIS A 194 -10.89 0.43 -4.31
CA HIS A 194 -10.89 1.34 -3.15
C HIS A 194 -9.51 1.47 -2.48
N GLN A 195 -8.45 1.51 -3.29
CA GLN A 195 -7.08 1.47 -2.81
C GLN A 195 -6.62 2.84 -2.35
N THR A 196 -6.63 3.02 -1.03
CA THR A 196 -6.33 4.30 -0.39
C THR A 196 -4.87 4.69 -0.57
N GLY A 197 -4.63 5.86 -1.17
CA GLY A 197 -3.28 6.42 -1.34
C GLY A 197 -2.32 5.57 -2.19
N CYS A 198 -2.82 4.67 -3.04
CA CYS A 198 -1.97 3.78 -3.82
C CYS A 198 -1.09 4.53 -4.83
N ILE A 199 -1.58 5.64 -5.41
CA ILE A 199 -0.79 6.50 -6.32
C ILE A 199 0.28 7.26 -5.51
N ASN A 200 0.03 7.52 -4.23
CA ASN A 200 0.91 8.25 -3.32
C ASN A 200 1.89 7.33 -2.56
N SER A 201 1.84 6.02 -2.80
CA SER A 201 2.72 5.02 -2.20
C SER A 201 3.99 4.83 -3.02
N HIS A 202 4.98 4.12 -2.48
CA HIS A 202 6.16 3.66 -3.23
C HIS A 202 6.06 2.17 -3.55
N TRP A 203 5.49 1.41 -2.61
CA TRP A 203 5.25 -0.03 -2.74
C TRP A 203 3.81 -0.37 -2.36
N ILE A 204 3.29 -1.45 -2.92
CA ILE A 204 1.96 -1.99 -2.61
C ILE A 204 2.11 -3.45 -2.19
N LEU A 205 1.57 -3.78 -1.02
CA LEU A 205 1.38 -5.16 -0.55
C LEU A 205 0.03 -5.67 -1.03
N VAL A 206 0.02 -6.52 -2.04
CA VAL A 206 -1.19 -7.21 -2.52
C VAL A 206 -1.47 -8.39 -1.61
N MET A 207 -2.70 -8.53 -1.11
CA MET A 207 -3.12 -9.58 -0.17
C MET A 207 -4.48 -10.17 -0.57
N PRO A 208 -4.80 -11.41 -0.18
CA PRO A 208 -6.14 -11.98 -0.38
C PRO A 208 -7.17 -11.28 0.52
N THR A 209 -8.42 -11.16 0.05
CA THR A 209 -9.47 -10.38 0.75
C THR A 209 -10.45 -11.19 1.60
N LEU A 210 -10.35 -12.52 1.58
CA LEU A 210 -11.30 -13.40 2.26
C LEU A 210 -10.65 -14.76 2.56
N ARG A 211 -11.33 -15.56 3.40
CA ARG A 211 -10.98 -16.97 3.62
C ARG A 211 -11.04 -17.76 2.31
N LEU A 212 -9.97 -18.47 2.00
CA LEU A 212 -9.86 -19.29 0.79
C LEU A 212 -10.05 -20.78 1.10
N THR A 213 -10.33 -21.55 0.06
CA THR A 213 -10.33 -23.01 0.09
C THR A 213 -9.28 -23.53 -0.88
N GLU A 214 -9.01 -24.83 -0.88
CA GLU A 214 -8.06 -25.44 -1.83
C GLU A 214 -8.43 -25.18 -3.31
N ALA A 215 -9.72 -25.04 -3.62
CA ALA A 215 -10.16 -24.68 -4.97
C ALA A 215 -9.71 -23.26 -5.38
N ASP A 216 -9.40 -22.41 -4.40
CA ASP A 216 -8.98 -21.03 -4.57
C ASP A 216 -7.46 -20.85 -4.41
N ARG A 217 -6.66 -21.92 -4.53
CA ARG A 217 -5.20 -21.91 -4.32
C ARG A 217 -4.47 -20.81 -5.09
N ASP A 218 -4.87 -20.53 -6.34
CA ASP A 218 -4.24 -19.48 -7.16
C ASP A 218 -4.55 -18.05 -6.68
N TYR A 219 -5.52 -17.87 -5.79
CA TYR A 219 -5.87 -16.59 -5.17
C TYR A 219 -5.19 -16.38 -3.81
N ALA A 220 -4.56 -17.42 -3.25
CA ALA A 220 -3.79 -17.34 -2.01
C ALA A 220 -2.39 -16.80 -2.30
N VAL A 221 -2.33 -15.51 -2.61
CA VAL A 221 -1.07 -14.84 -2.99
C VAL A 221 -0.88 -13.55 -2.19
N VAL A 222 0.31 -13.41 -1.63
CA VAL A 222 0.77 -12.15 -1.04
C VAL A 222 2.06 -11.74 -1.72
N VAL A 223 2.10 -10.53 -2.27
CA VAL A 223 3.27 -9.98 -2.95
C VAL A 223 3.48 -8.50 -2.64
N ALA A 224 4.73 -8.05 -2.65
CA ALA A 224 5.07 -6.63 -2.76
C ALA A 224 5.37 -6.28 -4.23
N MET A 225 4.81 -5.20 -4.73
CA MET A 225 5.15 -4.64 -6.04
C MET A 225 5.41 -3.13 -5.95
N PRO A 226 6.39 -2.60 -6.69
CA PRO A 226 6.58 -1.17 -6.78
C PRO A 226 5.39 -0.56 -7.53
N VAL A 227 4.99 0.65 -7.15
CA VAL A 227 3.80 1.32 -7.71
C VAL A 227 3.87 1.62 -9.20
N ASP A 228 5.08 1.63 -9.76
CA ASP A 228 5.37 1.89 -11.17
C ASP A 228 5.73 0.60 -11.94
N ALA A 229 5.45 -0.58 -11.38
CA ALA A 229 5.66 -1.84 -12.08
C ALA A 229 4.90 -1.86 -13.43
N ASP A 230 5.57 -2.42 -14.45
CA ASP A 230 4.96 -2.67 -15.75
C ASP A 230 3.72 -3.55 -15.60
N GLY A 231 2.64 -3.20 -16.31
CA GLY A 231 1.34 -3.90 -16.21
C GLY A 231 0.36 -3.30 -15.22
N ILE A 232 0.74 -2.27 -14.45
CA ILE A 232 -0.18 -1.56 -13.55
C ILE A 232 -0.89 -0.41 -14.27
N THR A 233 -2.21 -0.32 -14.09
CA THR A 233 -3.02 0.86 -14.46
C THR A 233 -3.87 1.31 -13.29
N TYR A 234 -3.84 2.61 -12.98
CA TYR A 234 -4.67 3.21 -11.94
C TYR A 234 -5.86 3.94 -12.55
N ILE A 235 -7.06 3.65 -12.06
CA ILE A 235 -8.28 4.38 -12.41
C ILE A 235 -8.74 5.12 -11.17
N TYR A 236 -8.63 6.44 -11.19
CA TYR A 236 -8.89 7.29 -10.03
C TYR A 236 -10.39 7.27 -9.67
N GLY A 237 -10.69 7.00 -8.40
CA GLY A 237 -12.04 7.07 -7.84
C GLY A 237 -12.34 8.48 -7.37
N ARG A 238 -13.33 9.14 -7.97
CA ARG A 238 -13.71 10.50 -7.57
C ARG A 238 -14.46 10.48 -6.25
N GLN A 239 -14.04 11.27 -5.27
CA GLN A 239 -14.82 11.56 -4.07
C GLN A 239 -15.85 12.68 -4.33
N SER A 240 -16.78 12.87 -3.39
CA SER A 240 -17.72 13.97 -3.50
C SER A 240 -16.97 15.30 -3.42
N CYS A 241 -17.27 16.21 -4.35
CA CYS A 241 -16.72 17.57 -4.40
C CYS A 241 -15.23 17.71 -4.78
N ASP A 242 -14.52 16.66 -5.21
CA ASP A 242 -13.10 16.77 -5.65
C ASP A 242 -12.85 17.87 -6.69
N THR A 243 -13.82 18.10 -7.59
CA THR A 243 -13.70 19.12 -8.64
C THR A 243 -13.66 20.55 -8.09
N ARG A 244 -14.05 20.79 -6.82
CA ARG A 244 -13.92 22.11 -6.19
C ARG A 244 -12.47 22.57 -6.13
N ALA A 245 -11.51 21.66 -6.00
CA ALA A 245 -10.08 21.98 -6.07
C ALA A 245 -9.65 22.57 -7.42
N MET A 246 -10.46 22.43 -8.48
CA MET A 246 -10.19 22.94 -9.82
C MET A 246 -10.92 24.24 -10.16
N GLU A 247 -11.85 24.70 -9.32
CA GLU A 247 -12.73 25.84 -9.64
C GLU A 247 -12.04 27.21 -9.51
N GLY A 248 -10.80 27.25 -9.01
CA GLY A 248 -10.04 28.48 -8.76
C GLY A 248 -10.65 29.32 -7.63
N GLY A 249 -9.97 30.42 -7.26
CA GLY A 249 -10.42 31.30 -6.18
C GLY A 249 -9.69 31.08 -4.86
N THR A 250 -10.34 31.40 -3.73
CA THR A 250 -9.72 31.47 -2.40
C THR A 250 -9.72 30.14 -1.64
N GLY A 251 -10.05 29.02 -2.28
CA GLY A 251 -10.10 27.68 -1.66
C GLY A 251 -11.23 27.43 -0.66
N ILE A 252 -11.99 28.47 -0.28
CA ILE A 252 -13.07 28.39 0.73
C ILE A 252 -14.10 27.29 0.41
N ASP A 253 -14.50 27.15 -0.85
CA ASP A 253 -15.53 26.19 -1.26
C ASP A 253 -15.07 24.73 -1.22
N ALA A 254 -13.75 24.48 -1.17
CA ALA A 254 -13.20 23.15 -0.91
C ALA A 254 -13.33 22.75 0.57
N GLY A 255 -13.54 23.72 1.47
CA GLY A 255 -13.56 23.52 2.93
C GLY A 255 -12.15 23.28 3.48
N ASN A 256 -11.60 22.10 3.20
CA ASN A 256 -10.20 21.77 3.48
C ASN A 256 -9.42 21.79 2.16
N GLU A 257 -8.73 22.89 1.87
CA GLU A 257 -8.00 23.05 0.61
C GLU A 257 -6.67 22.29 0.58
N ASP A 258 -6.07 22.08 1.75
CA ASP A 258 -4.71 21.55 1.87
C ASP A 258 -4.68 20.02 1.90
N TYR A 259 -5.72 19.38 2.43
CA TYR A 259 -5.73 17.95 2.72
C TYR A 259 -7.02 17.25 2.27
N ALA A 260 -6.87 16.13 1.57
CA ALA A 260 -7.98 15.26 1.16
C ALA A 260 -7.59 13.77 1.16
N GLY A 261 -8.57 12.90 0.92
CA GLY A 261 -8.35 11.47 0.71
C GLY A 261 -7.94 11.16 -0.74
N GLN A 262 -7.66 9.89 -1.02
CA GLN A 262 -7.42 9.40 -2.38
C GLN A 262 -7.75 7.92 -2.41
N GLU A 263 -8.57 7.50 -3.36
CA GLU A 263 -8.73 6.09 -3.70
C GLU A 263 -8.62 5.90 -5.21
N ALA A 264 -8.00 4.80 -5.63
CA ALA A 264 -8.05 4.36 -7.01
C ALA A 264 -8.35 2.86 -7.10
N MET A 265 -8.81 2.42 -8.26
CA MET A 265 -8.72 1.01 -8.63
C MET A 265 -7.33 0.75 -9.21
N ILE A 266 -6.69 -0.32 -8.77
CA ILE A 266 -5.44 -0.82 -9.33
C ILE A 266 -5.80 -1.99 -10.23
N VAL A 267 -5.62 -1.84 -11.53
CA VAL A 267 -5.70 -2.92 -12.50
C VAL A 267 -4.30 -3.51 -12.66
N ILE A 268 -4.20 -4.82 -12.53
CA ILE A 268 -2.98 -5.61 -12.58
C ILE A 268 -3.08 -6.50 -13.82
N ASP A 269 -2.37 -6.12 -14.88
CA ASP A 269 -2.33 -6.87 -16.15
C ASP A 269 -0.97 -7.55 -16.31
N ASP A 270 -0.90 -8.82 -15.92
CA ASP A 270 0.30 -9.67 -15.97
C ASP A 270 1.55 -9.03 -15.35
N VAL A 271 1.42 -8.59 -14.10
CA VAL A 271 2.55 -8.04 -13.35
C VAL A 271 3.44 -9.17 -12.86
N PHE A 272 4.72 -9.11 -13.22
CA PHE A 272 5.75 -10.01 -12.71
C PHE A 272 6.22 -9.58 -11.31
N VAL A 273 6.39 -10.55 -10.41
CA VAL A 273 6.93 -10.36 -9.06
C VAL A 273 8.04 -11.40 -8.81
N PRO A 274 9.27 -10.97 -8.50
CA PRO A 274 10.36 -11.89 -8.18
C PRO A 274 10.14 -12.57 -6.82
N TRP A 275 10.71 -13.76 -6.64
CA TRP A 275 10.50 -14.56 -5.42
C TRP A 275 10.83 -13.85 -4.11
N GLU A 276 11.79 -12.94 -4.10
CA GLU A 276 12.18 -12.10 -2.94
C GLU A 276 11.06 -11.17 -2.46
N HIS A 277 10.06 -10.88 -3.30
CA HIS A 277 8.88 -10.07 -2.98
C HIS A 277 7.58 -10.89 -2.90
N VAL A 278 7.68 -12.23 -2.81
CA VAL A 278 6.55 -13.15 -2.59
C VAL A 278 6.53 -13.61 -1.13
N PHE A 279 5.39 -13.45 -0.47
CA PHE A 279 5.20 -13.73 0.96
C PHE A 279 4.09 -14.76 1.25
N MET A 280 3.42 -15.28 0.21
CA MET A 280 2.46 -16.41 0.24
C MET A 280 2.20 -16.85 -1.21
N ASP A 281 2.19 -18.16 -1.49
CA ASP A 281 1.82 -18.75 -2.79
C ASP A 281 1.13 -20.13 -2.63
N GLY A 282 -0.16 -20.08 -2.32
CA GLY A 282 -1.04 -21.24 -2.29
C GLY A 282 -1.38 -21.78 -0.90
N GLU A 283 -0.88 -21.18 0.17
CA GLU A 283 -1.19 -21.58 1.57
C GLU A 283 -2.55 -21.02 2.02
N VAL A 284 -3.63 -21.56 1.44
CA VAL A 284 -5.01 -21.07 1.59
C VAL A 284 -5.52 -20.96 3.03
N ASP A 285 -5.00 -21.80 3.94
CA ASP A 285 -5.43 -21.85 5.33
C ASP A 285 -5.07 -20.59 6.13
N TYR A 286 -4.05 -19.84 5.69
CA TYR A 286 -3.59 -18.61 6.35
C TYR A 286 -4.23 -17.34 5.78
N ALA A 287 -4.95 -17.44 4.65
CA ALA A 287 -5.62 -16.28 4.04
C ALA A 287 -6.64 -15.63 5.00
N ALA A 288 -7.28 -16.43 5.86
CA ALA A 288 -8.24 -15.92 6.84
C ALA A 288 -7.58 -15.18 8.02
N GLU A 289 -6.30 -15.42 8.32
CA GLU A 289 -5.57 -14.72 9.38
C GLU A 289 -5.21 -13.27 8.99
N LEU A 290 -5.22 -12.97 7.68
CA LEU A 290 -4.96 -11.64 7.15
C LEU A 290 -6.18 -10.72 7.13
N VAL A 291 -7.40 -11.25 7.26
CA VAL A 291 -8.68 -10.57 6.95
C VAL A 291 -9.49 -10.23 8.19
#